data_AF-A0A371GJY3-F1
#
_entry.id   AF-A0A371GJY3-F1
#
_cell.length_a   1.000
_cell.length_b   1.000
_cell.length_c   1.000
_cell.angle_alpha   90.00
_cell.angle_beta   90.00
_cell.angle_gamma   90.00
#
_symmetry.space_group_name_H-M   'P 1'
#
loop_
_entity.id
_entity.type
_entity.pdbx_description
1 polymer ?
#
loop_
_entity_poly.entity_id
_entity_poly.type
_entity_poly.pdbx_seq_one_letter_code
_entity_poly.pdbx_strand_id
1 'polypeptide(L)'
;MAKGEKEAFKGYTQRWRQLAASIQPLLSDKEMITIFINTLHLPFYEKIVGNMSINFSDLVLIGERVEVGMKKGEIVAEATTSHTNKSHDKEEEEETDLIATLNLQPLTP
;
A
#
# COMPACT_ATOMS: atom_id res chain seq x y z
N MET A 1 -5.39 -0.32 -14.66
CA MET A 1 -5.10 -1.41 -13.70
C MET A 1 -5.65 -1.02 -12.36
N ALA A 2 -6.17 -1.94 -11.56
CA ALA A 2 -6.64 -1.65 -10.20
C ALA A 2 -5.72 -2.33 -9.19
N LYS A 3 -5.65 -1.78 -7.98
CA LYS A 3 -4.97 -2.39 -6.83
C LYS A 3 -5.74 -3.63 -6.38
N GLY A 4 -5.05 -4.75 -6.15
CA GLY A 4 -5.66 -5.94 -5.57
C GLY A 4 -6.06 -5.74 -4.09
N GLU A 5 -7.08 -6.45 -3.62
CA GLU A 5 -7.55 -6.36 -2.23
C GLU A 5 -6.45 -6.67 -1.21
N LYS A 6 -5.66 -7.72 -1.46
CA LYS A 6 -4.54 -8.15 -0.60
C LYS A 6 -3.18 -7.56 -1.01
N GLU A 7 -3.13 -6.82 -2.11
CA GLU A 7 -1.88 -6.22 -2.60
C GLU A 7 -1.51 -5.03 -1.70
N ALA A 8 -0.27 -4.94 -1.25
CA ALA A 8 0.21 -3.77 -0.53
C ALA A 8 0.32 -2.57 -1.49
N PHE A 9 -0.01 -1.37 -1.02
CA PHE A 9 0.00 -0.15 -1.83
C PHE A 9 1.34 0.11 -2.54
N LYS A 10 2.46 -0.17 -1.88
CA LYS A 10 3.80 -0.10 -2.47
C LYS A 10 3.98 -1.04 -3.66
N GLY A 11 3.54 -2.29 -3.52
CA GLY A 11 3.62 -3.29 -4.60
C GLY A 11 2.77 -2.90 -5.80
N TYR A 12 1.56 -2.41 -5.54
CA TYR A 12 0.69 -1.87 -6.58
C TYR A 12 1.34 -0.70 -7.34
N THR A 13 1.86 0.28 -6.60
CA THR A 13 2.56 1.44 -7.14
C THR A 13 3.71 1.04 -8.05
N GLN A 14 4.51 0.05 -7.63
CA GLN A 14 5.64 -0.42 -8.42
C GLN A 14 5.19 -1.03 -9.75
N ARG A 15 4.18 -1.90 -9.75
CA ARG A 15 3.64 -2.47 -11.00
C ARG A 15 3.06 -1.39 -11.89
N TRP A 16 2.35 -0.43 -11.30
CA TRP A 16 1.78 0.69 -12.06
C TRP A 16 2.86 1.52 -12.72
N ARG A 17 3.93 1.83 -12.00
CA ARG A 17 5.06 2.61 -12.53
C ARG A 17 5.78 1.89 -13.67
N GLN A 18 5.94 0.57 -13.58
CA GLN A 18 6.50 -0.24 -14.66
C GLN A 18 5.66 -0.14 -15.94
N LEU A 19 4.33 -0.15 -15.81
CA LEU A 19 3.43 0.06 -16.94
C LEU A 19 3.51 1.49 -17.48
N ALA A 20 3.47 2.50 -16.60
CA ALA A 20 3.57 3.91 -16.99
C ALA A 20 4.89 4.24 -17.70
N ALA A 21 6.00 3.61 -17.31
CA ALA A 21 7.30 3.76 -17.95
C ALA A 21 7.35 3.21 -19.39
N SER A 22 6.39 2.36 -19.79
CA SER A 22 6.28 1.87 -21.16
C SER A 22 5.56 2.84 -22.12
N ILE A 23 4.98 3.92 -21.60
CA ILE A 23 4.22 4.90 -22.40
C ILE A 23 5.16 5.94 -22.99
N GLN A 24 4.98 6.24 -24.29
CA GLN A 24 5.72 7.24 -25.04
C GLN A 24 4.77 8.32 -25.60
N PRO A 25 5.05 9.61 -25.37
CA PRO A 25 6.15 10.16 -24.56
C PRO A 25 5.99 9.85 -23.06
N LEU A 26 7.09 9.95 -22.30
CA LEU A 26 7.10 9.70 -20.86
C LEU A 26 6.16 10.70 -20.15
N LEU A 27 5.38 10.20 -19.20
CA LEU A 27 4.43 11.01 -18.43
C LEU A 27 5.15 11.97 -17.49
N SER A 28 4.65 13.20 -17.39
CA SER A 28 5.05 14.15 -16.34
C SER A 28 4.54 13.69 -14.96
N ASP A 29 5.11 14.22 -13.87
CA ASP A 29 4.64 13.92 -12.52
C ASP A 29 3.14 14.21 -12.34
N LYS A 30 2.66 15.33 -12.90
CA LYS A 30 1.25 15.70 -12.82
C LYS A 30 0.34 14.69 -13.51
N GLU A 31 0.75 14.21 -14.69
CA GLU A 31 0.02 13.17 -15.42
C GLU A 31 0.08 11.83 -14.68
N MET A 32 1.24 11.46 -14.14
CA MET A 32 1.40 10.26 -13.35
C MET A 32 0.48 10.26 -12.12
N ILE A 33 0.46 11.35 -11.36
CA ILE A 33 -0.41 11.54 -10.19
C ILE A 33 -1.88 11.41 -10.61
N THR A 34 -2.29 12.14 -11.65
CA THR A 34 -3.70 12.18 -12.10
C THR A 34 -4.19 10.79 -12.52
N ILE A 35 -3.42 10.10 -13.36
CA ILE A 35 -3.81 8.78 -13.87
C ILE A 35 -3.75 7.74 -12.75
N PHE A 36 -2.73 7.79 -11.89
CA PHE A 36 -2.60 6.85 -10.77
C PHE A 36 -3.75 6.98 -9.77
N ILE A 37 -4.08 8.20 -9.34
CA ILE A 37 -5.16 8.43 -8.37
C ILE A 37 -6.51 7.88 -8.91
N ASN A 38 -6.77 8.02 -10.21
CA ASN A 38 -7.99 7.50 -10.86
C ASN A 38 -8.08 5.96 -10.87
N THR A 39 -6.98 5.26 -10.55
CA THR A 39 -6.97 3.79 -10.46
C THR A 39 -7.21 3.25 -9.04
N LEU A 40 -7.31 4.14 -8.05
CA LEU A 40 -7.49 3.78 -6.66
C LEU A 40 -8.97 3.57 -6.34
N HIS A 41 -9.26 2.72 -5.36
CA HIS A 41 -10.62 2.53 -4.86
C HIS A 41 -11.10 3.79 -4.11
N LEU A 42 -12.39 4.11 -4.21
CA LEU A 42 -12.96 5.41 -3.80
C LEU A 42 -12.64 5.81 -2.34
N PRO A 43 -12.87 4.97 -1.32
CA PRO A 43 -12.46 5.24 0.06
C PRO A 43 -10.97 5.60 0.25
N PHE A 44 -10.08 5.10 -0.61
CA PHE A 44 -8.66 5.39 -0.55
C PHE A 44 -8.31 6.67 -1.32
N TYR A 45 -8.96 6.88 -2.47
CA TYR A 45 -8.89 8.11 -3.26
C TYR A 45 -9.22 9.34 -2.39
N GLU A 46 -10.32 9.31 -1.65
CA GLU A 46 -10.79 10.44 -0.85
C GLU A 46 -9.78 10.86 0.23
N LYS A 47 -9.08 9.90 0.81
CA LYS A 47 -8.06 10.17 1.83
C LYS A 47 -6.77 10.73 1.23
N ILE A 48 -6.45 10.37 -0.01
CA ILE A 48 -5.26 10.87 -0.70
C ILE A 48 -5.51 12.26 -1.30
N VAL A 49 -6.65 12.50 -1.95
CA VAL A 49 -6.90 13.74 -2.72
C VAL A 49 -6.93 14.99 -1.84
N GLY A 50 -7.20 14.83 -0.54
CA GLY A 50 -7.09 15.92 0.45
C GLY A 50 -5.65 16.38 0.73
N ASN A 51 -4.64 15.67 0.23
CA ASN A 51 -3.23 16.01 0.42
C ASN A 51 -2.62 16.59 -0.86
N MET A 52 -1.85 17.66 -0.73
CA MET A 52 -1.14 18.27 -1.85
C MET A 52 0.18 17.54 -2.10
N SER A 53 0.21 16.64 -3.08
CA SER A 53 1.45 15.99 -3.56
C SER A 53 2.09 16.79 -4.69
N ILE A 54 3.39 17.11 -4.57
CA ILE A 54 4.13 17.89 -5.59
C ILE A 54 4.67 16.98 -6.69
N ASN A 55 5.06 15.75 -6.34
CA ASN A 55 5.58 14.75 -7.27
C ASN A 55 5.01 13.35 -6.98
N PHE A 56 5.28 12.39 -7.87
CA PHE A 56 4.76 11.03 -7.71
C PHE A 56 5.28 10.33 -6.45
N SER A 57 6.53 10.59 -6.03
CA SER A 57 7.10 9.96 -4.83
C SER A 57 6.40 10.43 -3.55
N ASP A 58 6.04 11.71 -3.45
CA ASP A 58 5.27 12.26 -2.33
C ASP A 58 3.90 11.58 -2.23
N LEU A 59 3.25 11.40 -3.37
CA LEU A 59 1.97 10.69 -3.45
C LEU A 59 2.08 9.26 -2.92
N VAL A 60 3.16 8.55 -3.28
CA VAL A 60 3.40 7.18 -2.81
C VAL A 60 3.54 7.14 -1.29
N LEU A 61 4.31 8.06 -0.74
CA LEU A 61 4.53 8.15 0.71
C LEU A 61 3.24 8.46 1.47
N ILE A 62 2.41 9.37 0.94
CA ILE A 62 1.09 9.67 1.51
C ILE A 62 0.21 8.41 1.45
N GLY A 63 0.18 7.72 0.32
CA GLY A 63 -0.63 6.51 0.16
C GLY A 63 -0.21 5.37 1.07
N GLU A 64 1.09 5.17 1.31
CA GLU A 64 1.57 4.21 2.29
C GLU A 64 1.07 4.54 3.71
N ARG A 65 1.11 5.81 4.11
CA ARG A 65 0.57 6.23 5.42
C ARG A 65 -0.94 6.05 5.51
N VAL A 66 -1.68 6.38 4.46
CA VAL A 66 -3.13 6.15 4.40
C VAL A 66 -3.44 4.67 4.54
N GLU A 67 -2.72 3.78 3.84
CA GLU A 67 -2.92 2.33 3.97
C GLU A 67 -2.67 1.84 5.40
N VAL A 68 -1.62 2.32 6.06
CA VAL A 68 -1.32 1.97 7.46
C VAL A 68 -2.41 2.47 8.40
N GLY A 69 -2.83 3.74 8.27
CA GLY A 69 -3.88 4.32 9.12
C GLY A 69 -5.23 3.62 8.93
N MET A 70 -5.57 3.22 7.70
CA MET A 70 -6.79 2.45 7.44
C MET A 70 -6.73 1.04 8.03
N LYS A 71 -5.57 0.35 7.93
CA LYS A 71 -5.36 -0.97 8.55
C LYS A 71 -5.44 -0.93 10.08
N LYS A 72 -5.00 0.18 10.70
CA LYS A 72 -5.06 0.41 12.15
C LYS A 72 -6.42 0.92 12.64
N GLY A 73 -7.35 1.24 11.73
CA GLY A 73 -8.63 1.87 12.08
C GLY A 73 -8.52 3.34 12.50
N GLU A 74 -7.35 3.97 12.35
CA GLU A 74 -7.11 5.40 12.62
C GLU A 74 -7.72 6.29 11.53
N ILE A 75 -7.85 5.75 10.31
CA ILE A 75 -8.47 6.41 9.17
C ILE A 75 -9.70 5.60 8.75
N VAL A 76 -10.88 6.18 8.95
CA VAL A 76 -12.15 5.54 8.58
C VAL A 76 -12.30 5.54 7.06
N ALA A 77 -12.37 4.35 6.46
CA ALA A 77 -12.82 4.15 5.09
C ALA A 77 -14.33 4.40 5.08
N GLU A 78 -14.79 5.54 4.59
CA GLU A 78 -16.22 5.87 4.62
C GLU A 78 -16.93 5.14 3.49
N ALA A 79 -17.27 3.89 3.75
CA ALA A 79 -18.34 3.18 3.09
C ALA A 79 -19.15 2.50 4.20
N THR A 80 -20.45 2.78 4.22
CA THR A 80 -21.46 2.29 5.18
C THR A 80 -21.41 2.87 6.60
N THR A 81 -22.34 3.80 6.84
CA THR A 81 -22.96 4.01 8.14
C THR A 81 -23.46 2.67 8.71
N SER A 82 -22.82 2.16 9.76
CA SER A 82 -23.45 1.88 11.06
C SER A 82 -22.60 0.97 11.95
N HIS A 83 -22.79 1.18 13.25
CA HIS A 83 -22.50 0.29 14.38
C HIS A 83 -21.10 0.39 15.00
N THR A 84 -21.06 1.19 16.08
CA THR A 84 -20.50 0.84 17.39
C THR A 84 -19.71 -0.48 17.44
N ASN A 85 -18.43 -0.43 17.83
CA ASN A 85 -17.97 -0.95 19.12
C ASN A 85 -16.43 -0.91 19.26
N LYS A 86 -16.02 -0.31 20.38
CA LYS A 86 -14.96 -0.73 21.32
C LYS A 86 -13.48 -0.61 20.90
N SER A 87 -12.77 0.20 21.69
CA SER A 87 -11.32 0.30 21.80
C SER A 87 -10.65 -0.92 22.46
N HIS A 88 -9.34 -1.06 22.20
CA HIS A 88 -8.35 -1.94 22.84
C HIS A 88 -8.53 -3.44 22.51
N ASP A 89 -7.51 -4.19 22.08
CA ASP A 89 -6.13 -4.20 22.53
C ASP A 89 -5.13 -4.62 21.43
N LYS A 90 -3.86 -4.31 21.70
CA LYS A 90 -2.66 -4.74 20.96
C LYS A 90 -2.49 -6.25 21.09
N GLU A 91 -1.92 -6.90 20.07
CA GLU A 91 -0.97 -8.00 20.24
C GLU A 91 -0.17 -8.19 18.94
N GLU A 92 1.10 -7.77 18.99
CA GLU A 92 2.17 -8.43 18.25
C GLU A 92 2.24 -9.86 18.78
N GLU A 93 2.09 -10.86 17.91
CA GLU A 93 2.55 -12.21 18.21
C GLU A 93 3.53 -12.61 17.10
N GLU A 94 4.80 -12.43 17.47
CA GLU A 94 5.96 -13.10 16.92
C GLU A 94 5.93 -14.59 17.32
N GLU A 95 6.41 -15.45 16.41
CA GLU A 95 6.70 -16.90 16.59
C GLU A 95 5.48 -17.83 16.66
N THR A 96 5.37 -18.85 15.80
CA THR A 96 6.13 -20.09 15.97
C THR A 96 6.19 -20.93 14.69
N ASP A 97 7.42 -21.18 14.26
CA ASP A 97 8.04 -22.47 13.93
C ASP A 97 7.36 -23.50 12.99
N LEU A 98 8.22 -24.40 12.47
CA LEU A 98 7.97 -25.62 11.68
C LEU A 98 8.26 -25.53 10.18
N ILE A 99 9.55 -25.58 9.82
CA ILE A 99 10.02 -26.77 9.07
C ILE A 99 11.53 -26.98 9.21
N ALA A 100 11.82 -28.21 9.64
CA ALA A 100 13.12 -28.76 9.91
C ALA A 100 13.99 -28.97 8.65
N THR A 101 15.29 -29.07 8.94
CA THR A 101 16.29 -29.89 8.24
C THR A 101 16.80 -29.37 6.90
N LEU A 102 17.96 -28.69 6.91
CA LEU A 102 19.08 -29.11 6.06
C LEU A 102 20.41 -28.87 6.80
N ASN A 103 20.98 -29.97 7.26
CA ASN A 103 22.32 -30.14 7.81
C ASN A 103 23.36 -29.89 6.71
N LEU A 104 24.26 -28.91 6.89
CA LEU A 104 25.47 -28.77 6.09
C LEU A 104 26.68 -28.73 7.01
N GLN A 105 27.47 -29.81 6.96
CA GLN A 105 28.74 -29.95 7.65
C GLN A 105 29.81 -29.04 7.04
N PRO A 106 30.74 -28.48 7.84
CA PRO A 106 31.92 -27.82 7.28
C PRO A 106 33.04 -28.83 6.99
N LEU A 107 33.61 -28.72 5.80
CA LEU A 107 34.78 -29.43 5.31
C LEU A 107 36.05 -28.90 5.98
N THR A 108 36.88 -29.80 6.48
CA THR A 108 38.25 -29.53 6.97
C THR A 108 39.20 -29.16 5.84
N PRO A 109 40.25 -28.39 6.15
CA PRO A 109 41.59 -28.74 5.67
C PRO A 109 42.52 -29.16 6.82
#